data_AF-A0A554IPA4-F1
#
_entry.id   AF-A0A554IPA4-F1
#
_cell.length_a   1.000
_cell.length_b   1.000
_cell.length_c   1.000
_cell.angle_alpha   90.00
_cell.angle_beta   90.00
_cell.angle_gamma   90.00
#
_symmetry.space_group_name_H-M   'P 1'
#
loop_
_entity.id
_entity.type
_entity.pdbx_description
1 polymer ?
#
loop_
_entity_poly.entity_id
_entity_poly.type
_entity_poly.pdbx_seq_one_letter_code
_entity_poly.pdbx_strand_id
1 'polypeptide(L)'
;TFQGAGLTSCSADGETLAWNSTTKQFSCGDDDTGAGSSYTAGQGLTLNGSSAFSLTPSFSGTSLEIIGTASGRTLFANDTLASSGNLIVESLIKQGSGAIVALAAEYQTGAYLFSSGASTLALEAYTQEKTHGKNIAPHILFGYKGVFDTNLFRSASATLKTIGTFSVVGTSSGRILHAQDELRSSGSLIVGTTATLNGALDHNGTTVGFFGVTPATRPSAYTQTYSTADKTHENSTFGAVSEIPATDAMPFGYASAAQADEIPVELNDLADDVSDLKQLVNSIIDDLQSLGLGQ
;
A
#
# COMPACT_ATOMS: atom_id res chain seq x y z
N THR A 1 -28.93 -90.49 -25.47
CA THR A 1 -30.31 -89.99 -25.26
C THR A 1 -30.98 -90.84 -24.20
N PHE A 2 -31.56 -90.24 -23.14
CA PHE A 2 -32.49 -90.94 -22.23
C PHE A 2 -33.77 -91.29 -23.01
N GLN A 3 -33.71 -92.31 -23.85
CA GLN A 3 -34.86 -92.76 -24.64
C GLN A 3 -35.83 -93.53 -23.73
N GLY A 4 -37.11 -93.17 -23.76
CA GLY A 4 -38.19 -93.90 -23.07
C GLY A 4 -38.93 -93.14 -21.97
N ALA A 5 -38.48 -91.95 -21.55
CA ALA A 5 -39.13 -91.15 -20.50
C ALA A 5 -40.14 -90.10 -21.02
N GLY A 6 -40.47 -90.08 -22.32
CA GLY A 6 -41.42 -89.14 -22.91
C GLY A 6 -40.88 -87.72 -23.17
N LEU A 7 -39.57 -87.51 -23.06
CA LEU A 7 -38.92 -86.21 -23.26
C LEU A 7 -38.22 -86.13 -24.61
N THR A 8 -38.46 -85.03 -25.32
CA THR A 8 -37.65 -84.59 -26.46
C THR A 8 -36.24 -84.27 -25.98
N SER A 9 -35.23 -84.35 -26.85
CA SER A 9 -33.83 -84.06 -26.47
C SER A 9 -33.67 -82.61 -25.98
N CYS A 10 -33.32 -82.43 -24.70
CA CYS A 10 -32.93 -81.12 -24.14
C CYS A 10 -31.41 -80.92 -24.37
N SER A 11 -31.03 -80.61 -25.61
CA SER A 11 -29.61 -80.50 -26.02
C SER A 11 -29.34 -79.34 -26.99
N ALA A 12 -30.29 -78.44 -27.19
CA ALA A 12 -30.04 -77.18 -27.87
C ALA A 12 -29.27 -76.22 -26.94
N ASP A 13 -28.63 -75.21 -27.52
CA ASP A 13 -27.98 -74.14 -26.77
C ASP A 13 -29.04 -73.39 -25.93
N GLY A 14 -28.77 -73.21 -24.64
CA GLY A 14 -29.70 -72.57 -23.71
C GLY A 14 -30.81 -73.46 -23.14
N GLU A 15 -30.77 -74.80 -23.28
CA GLU A 15 -31.72 -75.72 -22.65
C GLU A 15 -31.19 -76.31 -21.32
N THR A 16 -32.05 -76.40 -20.30
CA THR A 16 -31.80 -77.13 -19.05
C THR A 16 -32.72 -78.33 -18.87
N LEU A 17 -32.27 -79.30 -18.06
CA LEU A 17 -33.12 -80.39 -17.58
C LEU A 17 -33.69 -80.05 -16.21
N ALA A 18 -34.96 -79.65 -16.15
CA ALA A 18 -35.63 -79.31 -14.91
C ALA A 18 -36.33 -80.52 -14.28
N TRP A 19 -36.26 -80.65 -12.96
CA TRP A 19 -37.02 -81.65 -12.19
C TRP A 19 -38.24 -81.01 -11.54
N ASN A 20 -39.44 -81.47 -11.90
CA ASN A 20 -40.67 -81.04 -11.24
C ASN A 20 -40.95 -81.91 -10.01
N SER A 21 -40.81 -81.31 -8.82
CA SER A 21 -40.98 -82.02 -7.55
C SER A 21 -42.43 -82.38 -7.22
N THR A 22 -43.41 -81.80 -7.90
CA THR A 22 -44.85 -82.08 -7.75
C THR A 22 -45.29 -83.23 -8.66
N THR A 23 -44.95 -83.16 -9.96
CA THR A 23 -45.32 -84.20 -10.93
C THR A 23 -44.32 -85.35 -11.00
N LYS A 24 -43.17 -85.23 -10.31
CA LYS A 24 -42.08 -86.22 -10.28
C LYS A 24 -41.58 -86.58 -11.68
N GLN A 25 -41.56 -85.60 -12.59
CA GLN A 25 -41.12 -85.77 -13.97
C GLN A 25 -40.03 -84.76 -14.31
N PHE A 26 -39.11 -85.18 -15.19
CA PHE A 26 -38.19 -84.25 -15.83
C PHE A 26 -38.92 -83.53 -16.97
N SER A 27 -38.51 -82.31 -17.31
CA SER A 27 -38.95 -81.58 -18.49
C SER A 27 -37.81 -80.73 -19.04
N CYS A 28 -37.78 -80.48 -20.35
CA CYS A 28 -36.89 -79.47 -20.90
C CYS A 28 -37.39 -78.09 -20.44
N GLY A 29 -36.49 -77.27 -19.91
CA GLY A 29 -36.70 -75.85 -19.67
C GLY A 29 -35.67 -75.04 -20.43
N ASP A 30 -35.89 -73.74 -20.52
CA ASP A 30 -34.87 -72.81 -21.00
C ASP A 30 -33.94 -72.47 -19.81
N ASP A 31 -32.63 -72.67 -19.95
CA ASP A 31 -31.61 -72.01 -19.09
C ASP A 31 -31.60 -70.50 -19.34
N ASP A 32 -31.95 -70.11 -20.57
CA ASP A 32 -32.01 -68.73 -21.02
C ASP A 32 -33.46 -68.25 -21.01
N THR A 33 -33.98 -67.83 -19.86
CA THR A 33 -35.28 -67.13 -19.82
C THR A 33 -35.17 -65.77 -20.53
N GLY A 34 -35.31 -65.77 -21.85
CA GLY A 34 -35.37 -64.61 -22.73
C GLY A 34 -34.00 -64.10 -23.20
N ALA A 35 -33.95 -63.60 -24.44
CA ALA A 35 -32.83 -62.85 -25.02
C ALA A 35 -32.55 -61.49 -24.34
N GLY A 36 -32.75 -61.40 -23.02
CA GLY A 36 -32.51 -60.25 -22.18
C GLY A 36 -31.54 -60.66 -21.07
N SER A 37 -30.30 -60.22 -21.20
CA SER A 37 -29.27 -60.31 -20.17
C SER A 37 -29.81 -60.13 -18.75
N SER A 38 -29.63 -61.12 -17.87
CA SER A 38 -29.92 -61.02 -16.43
C SER A 38 -29.01 -60.04 -15.67
N TYR A 39 -28.19 -59.30 -16.40
CA TYR A 39 -27.22 -58.37 -15.89
C TYR A 39 -27.85 -56.98 -15.79
N THR A 40 -27.80 -56.40 -14.58
CA THR A 40 -28.07 -54.97 -14.39
C THR A 40 -26.74 -54.27 -14.18
N ALA A 41 -26.49 -53.20 -14.94
CA ALA A 41 -25.30 -52.41 -14.72
C ALA A 41 -25.42 -51.66 -13.38
N GLY A 42 -24.40 -51.80 -12.53
CA GLY A 42 -24.27 -51.00 -11.31
C GLY A 42 -24.00 -49.52 -11.64
N GLN A 43 -24.05 -48.67 -10.62
CA GLN A 43 -23.77 -47.24 -10.78
C GLN A 43 -22.40 -47.03 -11.43
N GLY A 44 -22.36 -46.21 -12.49
CA GLY A 44 -21.14 -45.95 -13.23
C GLY A 44 -20.76 -46.97 -14.29
N LEU A 45 -21.57 -48.03 -14.46
CA LEU A 45 -21.42 -48.99 -15.55
C LEU A 45 -22.62 -48.89 -16.50
N THR A 46 -22.36 -49.20 -17.76
CA THR A 46 -23.38 -49.42 -18.81
C THR A 46 -23.23 -50.84 -19.30
N LEU A 47 -24.35 -51.55 -19.49
CA LEU A 47 -24.35 -52.86 -20.15
C LEU A 47 -24.44 -52.64 -21.68
N ASN A 48 -23.34 -52.91 -22.37
CA ASN A 48 -23.24 -52.87 -23.82
C ASN A 48 -23.68 -54.22 -24.40
N GLY A 49 -24.86 -54.23 -25.02
CA GLY A 49 -25.51 -55.46 -25.45
C GLY A 49 -25.97 -56.30 -24.26
N SER A 50 -25.77 -57.62 -24.33
CA SER A 50 -26.26 -58.56 -23.32
C SER A 50 -25.19 -59.10 -22.37
N SER A 51 -23.91 -58.74 -22.53
CA SER A 51 -22.82 -59.42 -21.79
C SER A 51 -21.59 -58.57 -21.46
N ALA A 52 -21.49 -57.32 -21.93
CA ALA A 52 -20.30 -56.50 -21.69
C ALA A 52 -20.65 -55.30 -20.80
N PHE A 53 -20.01 -55.19 -19.63
CA PHE A 53 -20.07 -53.96 -18.84
C PHE A 53 -18.94 -53.02 -19.27
N SER A 54 -19.26 -51.74 -19.49
CA SER A 54 -18.31 -50.66 -19.74
C SER A 54 -18.53 -49.51 -18.76
N LEU A 55 -17.53 -48.65 -18.55
CA LEU A 55 -17.71 -47.42 -17.78
C LEU A 55 -18.75 -46.52 -18.47
N THR A 56 -19.68 -45.97 -17.69
CA THR A 56 -20.63 -44.97 -18.21
C THR A 56 -19.86 -43.69 -18.56
N PRO A 57 -20.07 -43.09 -19.74
CA PRO A 57 -19.37 -41.87 -20.15
C PRO A 57 -19.76 -40.63 -19.32
N SER A 58 -20.86 -40.70 -18.57
CA SER A 58 -21.31 -39.66 -17.66
C SER A 58 -21.83 -40.26 -16.35
N PHE A 59 -21.52 -39.59 -15.25
CA PHE A 59 -22.07 -39.90 -13.94
C PHE A 59 -23.03 -38.76 -13.60
N SER A 60 -24.32 -39.07 -13.43
CA SER A 60 -25.34 -38.07 -13.10
C SER A 60 -26.17 -38.53 -11.91
N GLY A 61 -26.61 -37.58 -11.08
CA GLY A 61 -27.53 -37.83 -9.97
C GLY A 61 -26.92 -38.44 -8.71
N THR A 62 -25.61 -38.68 -8.68
CA THR A 62 -24.87 -39.15 -7.49
C THR A 62 -23.53 -38.43 -7.36
N SER A 63 -23.02 -38.32 -6.13
CA SER A 63 -21.66 -37.80 -5.88
C SER A 63 -20.62 -38.80 -6.41
N LEU A 64 -19.57 -38.29 -7.06
CA LEU A 64 -18.41 -39.09 -7.45
C LEU A 64 -17.35 -39.01 -6.33
N GLU A 65 -17.04 -40.15 -5.73
CA GLU A 65 -15.90 -40.29 -4.82
C GLU A 65 -14.78 -41.06 -5.54
N ILE A 66 -13.56 -40.50 -5.52
CA ILE A 66 -12.39 -41.13 -6.13
C ILE A 66 -11.41 -41.47 -5.01
N ILE A 67 -11.17 -42.76 -4.80
CA ILE A 67 -10.14 -43.24 -3.89
C ILE A 67 -8.82 -43.31 -4.68
N GLY A 68 -7.85 -42.48 -4.32
CA GLY A 68 -6.55 -42.40 -4.99
C GLY A 68 -6.43 -41.20 -5.94
N THR A 69 -5.95 -41.43 -7.16
CA THR A 69 -5.60 -40.36 -8.10
C THR A 69 -6.61 -40.28 -9.24
N ALA A 70 -7.25 -39.12 -9.39
CA ALA A 70 -7.92 -38.75 -10.63
C ALA A 70 -6.90 -38.16 -11.60
N SER A 71 -6.84 -38.66 -12.83
CA SER A 71 -5.99 -38.12 -13.89
C SER A 71 -6.82 -37.72 -15.10
N GLY A 72 -6.49 -36.59 -15.72
CA GLY A 72 -7.19 -36.09 -16.89
C GLY A 72 -6.49 -34.87 -17.46
N ARG A 73 -6.87 -34.49 -18.68
CA ARG A 73 -6.36 -33.27 -19.33
C ARG A 73 -7.05 -32.00 -18.79
N THR A 74 -8.27 -32.13 -18.28
CA THR A 74 -9.07 -31.00 -17.78
C THR A 74 -9.95 -31.48 -16.63
N LEU A 75 -9.95 -30.73 -15.53
CA LEU A 75 -10.93 -30.83 -14.46
C LEU A 75 -11.79 -29.58 -14.49
N PHE A 76 -13.09 -29.75 -14.62
CA PHE A 76 -14.06 -28.65 -14.61
C PHE A 76 -14.99 -28.81 -13.42
N ALA A 77 -15.01 -27.83 -12.53
CA ALA A 77 -15.94 -27.76 -11.40
C ALA A 77 -16.91 -26.61 -11.65
N ASN A 78 -18.21 -26.91 -11.74
CA ASN A 78 -19.23 -25.90 -12.07
C ASN A 78 -19.43 -24.90 -10.92
N ASP A 79 -19.49 -25.43 -9.69
CA ASP A 79 -19.77 -24.62 -8.50
C ASP A 79 -18.52 -24.32 -7.68
N THR A 80 -17.78 -25.36 -7.25
CA THR A 80 -16.65 -25.20 -6.34
C THR A 80 -15.63 -26.32 -6.51
N LEU A 81 -14.34 -25.95 -6.51
CA LEU A 81 -13.22 -26.86 -6.27
C LEU A 81 -12.62 -26.52 -4.91
N ALA A 82 -12.84 -27.36 -3.91
CA ALA A 82 -12.31 -27.20 -2.55
C ALA A 82 -11.28 -28.29 -2.23
N SER A 83 -10.22 -27.92 -1.51
CA SER A 83 -9.22 -28.85 -0.98
C SER A 83 -9.01 -28.56 0.51
N SER A 84 -8.97 -29.59 1.33
CA SER A 84 -8.56 -29.50 2.75
C SER A 84 -7.05 -29.62 2.92
N GLY A 85 -6.34 -30.06 1.88
CA GLY A 85 -4.88 -30.12 1.81
C GLY A 85 -4.31 -29.06 0.87
N ASN A 86 -3.14 -29.34 0.31
CA ASN A 86 -2.52 -28.43 -0.66
C ASN A 86 -3.22 -28.54 -2.02
N LEU A 87 -3.51 -27.38 -2.62
CA LEU A 87 -3.75 -27.28 -4.06
C LEU A 87 -2.44 -26.83 -4.71
N ILE A 88 -1.79 -27.73 -5.46
CA ILE A 88 -0.53 -27.46 -6.14
C ILE A 88 -0.81 -27.34 -7.63
N VAL A 89 -0.40 -26.22 -8.24
CA VAL A 89 -0.51 -25.97 -9.67
C VAL A 89 0.89 -25.83 -10.24
N GLU A 90 1.32 -26.82 -11.02
CA GLU A 90 2.66 -26.89 -11.59
C GLU A 90 2.58 -27.01 -13.12
N SER A 91 3.61 -26.50 -13.80
CA SER A 91 3.82 -26.78 -15.23
C SER A 91 4.97 -27.76 -15.40
N LEU A 92 4.73 -28.84 -16.13
CA LEU A 92 5.77 -29.84 -16.44
C LEU A 92 6.69 -29.41 -17.60
N ILE A 93 6.42 -28.26 -18.23
CA ILE A 93 7.22 -27.72 -19.34
C ILE A 93 8.10 -26.60 -18.78
N LYS A 94 9.42 -26.67 -19.00
CA LYS A 94 10.42 -25.69 -18.50
C LYS A 94 10.14 -24.23 -18.89
N GLN A 95 9.30 -23.99 -19.90
CA GLN A 95 8.92 -22.66 -20.38
C GLN A 95 7.40 -22.40 -20.23
N GLY A 96 6.67 -23.29 -19.57
CA GLY A 96 5.26 -23.14 -19.28
C GLY A 96 5.04 -22.49 -17.92
N SER A 97 3.96 -21.71 -17.79
CA SER A 97 3.55 -21.14 -16.51
C SER A 97 2.58 -22.07 -15.80
N GLY A 98 2.87 -22.40 -14.53
CA GLY A 98 1.88 -22.98 -13.60
C GLY A 98 0.94 -21.87 -13.12
N ALA A 99 0.18 -21.27 -14.04
CA ALA A 99 -0.64 -20.10 -13.75
C ALA A 99 -1.99 -20.50 -13.15
N ILE A 100 -2.38 -19.82 -12.09
CA ILE A 100 -3.78 -19.72 -11.68
C ILE A 100 -4.34 -18.45 -12.32
N VAL A 101 -5.34 -18.60 -13.19
CA VAL A 101 -6.03 -17.48 -13.84
C VAL A 101 -7.44 -17.40 -13.28
N ALA A 102 -7.73 -16.34 -12.54
CA ALA A 102 -9.07 -16.06 -12.02
C ALA A 102 -9.78 -15.06 -12.93
N LEU A 103 -10.90 -15.49 -13.52
CA LEU A 103 -11.78 -14.64 -14.34
C LEU A 103 -13.12 -14.51 -13.60
N ALA A 104 -13.43 -13.29 -13.19
CA ALA A 104 -14.73 -12.96 -12.61
C ALA A 104 -15.66 -12.44 -13.72
N ALA A 105 -16.96 -12.71 -13.61
CA ALA A 105 -17.94 -12.00 -14.42
C ALA A 105 -17.95 -10.50 -14.02
N GLU A 106 -18.56 -9.64 -14.83
CA GLU A 106 -18.55 -8.19 -14.59
C GLU A 106 -19.04 -7.86 -13.16
N TYR A 107 -18.34 -6.92 -12.51
CA TYR A 107 -18.59 -6.47 -11.13
C TYR A 107 -18.35 -7.49 -10.00
N GLN A 108 -17.62 -8.57 -10.23
CA GLN A 108 -17.23 -9.52 -9.17
C GLN A 108 -15.80 -9.30 -8.67
N THR A 109 -15.54 -9.77 -7.44
CA THR A 109 -14.17 -9.84 -6.90
C THR A 109 -13.46 -11.02 -7.56
N GLY A 110 -12.29 -10.78 -8.19
CA GLY A 110 -11.56 -11.81 -8.93
C GLY A 110 -11.00 -12.92 -8.05
N ALA A 111 -10.07 -12.58 -7.15
CA ALA A 111 -9.46 -13.53 -6.23
C ALA A 111 -9.54 -13.00 -4.79
N TYR A 112 -9.95 -13.86 -3.87
CA TYR A 112 -9.93 -13.59 -2.43
C TYR A 112 -8.96 -14.56 -1.74
N LEU A 113 -7.84 -14.03 -1.25
CA LEU A 113 -6.81 -14.79 -0.54
C LEU A 113 -6.88 -14.44 0.94
N PHE A 114 -7.27 -15.39 1.79
CA PHE A 114 -7.36 -15.18 3.23
C PHE A 114 -6.64 -16.30 3.99
N SER A 115 -6.07 -15.95 5.14
CA SER A 115 -5.47 -16.88 6.08
C SER A 115 -5.68 -16.33 7.49
N SER A 116 -6.00 -17.21 8.43
CA SER A 116 -6.24 -16.86 9.83
C SER A 116 -4.97 -16.92 10.70
N GLY A 117 -3.80 -17.28 10.15
CA GLY A 117 -2.58 -17.43 10.96
C GLY A 117 -1.26 -17.73 10.24
N ALA A 118 -1.20 -17.65 8.91
CA ALA A 118 0.00 -17.93 8.08
C ALA A 118 0.13 -16.93 6.91
N SER A 119 1.24 -17.02 6.17
CA SER A 119 1.48 -16.25 4.94
C SER A 119 0.32 -16.42 3.94
N THR A 120 -0.32 -15.32 3.52
CA THR A 120 -1.38 -15.33 2.49
C THR A 120 -0.84 -15.40 1.08
N LEU A 121 0.32 -14.80 0.84
CA LEU A 121 1.04 -14.80 -0.43
C LEU A 121 2.53 -14.77 -0.14
N ALA A 122 3.24 -15.82 -0.54
CA ALA A 122 4.70 -15.87 -0.49
C ALA A 122 5.25 -15.76 -1.91
N LEU A 123 6.23 -14.88 -2.09
CA LEU A 123 6.95 -14.69 -3.34
C LEU A 123 8.33 -15.32 -3.20
N GLU A 124 8.50 -16.53 -3.71
CA GLU A 124 9.79 -17.23 -3.73
C GLU A 124 10.54 -16.93 -5.04
N ALA A 125 11.84 -16.65 -4.93
CA ALA A 125 12.71 -16.46 -6.07
C ALA A 125 13.53 -17.73 -6.30
N TYR A 126 13.50 -18.30 -7.50
CA TYR A 126 14.44 -19.36 -7.86
C TYR A 126 15.85 -18.76 -7.99
N THR A 127 16.76 -19.15 -7.09
CA THR A 127 18.08 -18.50 -6.92
C THR A 127 19.07 -18.76 -8.07
N GLN A 128 18.71 -19.60 -9.05
CA GLN A 128 19.60 -20.01 -10.13
C GLN A 128 19.39 -19.21 -11.43
N GLU A 129 18.24 -18.56 -11.64
CA GLU A 129 18.06 -17.68 -12.80
C GLU A 129 18.51 -16.26 -12.48
N LYS A 130 19.49 -15.80 -13.26
CA LYS A 130 20.04 -14.45 -13.20
C LYS A 130 19.89 -13.79 -14.56
N THR A 131 19.33 -12.59 -14.58
CA THR A 131 19.42 -11.70 -15.75
C THR A 131 20.51 -10.68 -15.48
N HIS A 132 21.54 -10.65 -16.32
CA HIS A 132 22.71 -9.76 -16.15
C HIS A 132 23.36 -9.87 -14.74
N GLY A 133 23.47 -11.08 -14.20
CA GLY A 133 24.12 -11.33 -12.90
C GLY A 133 23.29 -10.94 -11.66
N LYS A 134 22.08 -10.40 -11.84
CA LYS A 134 21.13 -10.14 -10.75
C LYS A 134 20.09 -11.24 -10.68
N ASN A 135 19.81 -11.74 -9.48
CA ASN A 135 18.70 -12.66 -9.24
C ASN A 135 17.40 -12.04 -9.76
N ILE A 136 16.58 -12.82 -10.44
CA ILE A 136 15.24 -12.37 -10.84
C ILE A 136 14.38 -12.29 -9.58
N ALA A 137 13.97 -11.07 -9.21
CA ALA A 137 13.07 -10.88 -8.09
C ALA A 137 11.65 -11.30 -8.50
N PRO A 138 10.89 -12.01 -7.66
CA PRO A 138 9.47 -12.20 -7.90
C PRO A 138 8.76 -10.86 -7.71
N HIS A 139 7.94 -10.49 -8.68
CA HIS A 139 7.19 -9.24 -8.70
C HIS A 139 5.71 -9.52 -8.52
N ILE A 140 5.00 -8.62 -7.84
CA ILE A 140 3.56 -8.47 -8.01
C ILE A 140 3.37 -7.34 -9.02
N LEU A 141 2.75 -7.66 -10.15
CA LEU A 141 2.37 -6.68 -11.15
C LEU A 141 0.93 -6.28 -10.89
N PHE A 142 0.69 -5.00 -10.60
CA PHE A 142 -0.66 -4.45 -10.62
C PHE A 142 -0.93 -3.79 -11.95
N GLY A 143 -2.13 -4.03 -12.48
CA GLY A 143 -2.53 -3.64 -13.81
C GLY A 143 -4.04 -3.57 -13.98
N TYR A 144 -4.48 -3.01 -15.10
CA TYR A 144 -5.89 -2.88 -15.47
C TYR A 144 -6.07 -3.17 -16.97
N LYS A 145 -7.11 -3.94 -17.31
CA LYS A 145 -7.44 -4.31 -18.71
C LYS A 145 -6.26 -4.86 -19.53
N GLY A 146 -5.46 -5.74 -18.91
CA GLY A 146 -4.33 -6.40 -19.56
C GLY A 146 -3.06 -5.56 -19.66
N VAL A 147 -3.04 -4.35 -19.10
CA VAL A 147 -1.85 -3.49 -18.98
C VAL A 147 -1.36 -3.53 -17.54
N PHE A 148 -0.07 -3.77 -17.32
CA PHE A 148 0.54 -3.81 -15.99
C PHE A 148 1.50 -2.63 -15.82
N ASP A 149 1.15 -1.70 -14.94
CA ASP A 149 1.83 -0.39 -14.82
C ASP A 149 2.77 -0.30 -13.62
N THR A 150 2.49 -1.05 -12.54
CA THR A 150 3.27 -0.96 -11.29
C THR A 150 3.80 -2.32 -10.89
N ASN A 151 5.14 -2.38 -10.75
CA ASN A 151 5.82 -3.53 -10.18
C ASN A 151 6.10 -3.25 -8.72
N LEU A 152 5.50 -4.01 -7.82
CA LEU A 152 5.89 -4.05 -6.41
C LEU A 152 6.66 -5.35 -6.16
N PHE A 153 7.94 -5.23 -5.83
CA PHE A 153 8.83 -6.39 -5.80
C PHE A 153 9.79 -6.36 -4.62
N ARG A 154 10.15 -7.56 -4.16
CA ARG A 154 11.05 -7.71 -3.02
C ARG A 154 12.50 -7.64 -3.51
N SER A 155 13.15 -6.50 -3.27
CA SER A 155 14.52 -6.27 -3.75
C SER A 155 15.62 -6.89 -2.86
N ALA A 156 15.32 -7.10 -1.58
CA ALA A 156 16.18 -7.73 -0.59
C ALA A 156 15.35 -8.28 0.58
N SER A 157 15.97 -8.96 1.54
CA SER A 157 15.28 -9.34 2.79
C SER A 157 14.62 -8.11 3.43
N ALA A 158 13.33 -8.24 3.78
CA ALA A 158 12.49 -7.17 4.34
C ALA A 158 12.38 -5.86 3.54
N THR A 159 12.85 -5.79 2.28
CA THR A 159 12.83 -4.55 1.48
C THR A 159 11.94 -4.71 0.26
N LEU A 160 10.85 -3.95 0.25
CA LEU A 160 9.94 -3.83 -0.89
C LEU A 160 10.31 -2.59 -1.72
N LYS A 161 10.28 -2.71 -3.05
CA LYS A 161 10.54 -1.60 -3.97
C LYS A 161 9.45 -1.53 -5.03
N THR A 162 9.21 -0.32 -5.50
CA THR A 162 8.51 -0.03 -6.75
C THR A 162 9.50 0.55 -7.76
N ILE A 163 9.27 0.33 -9.06
CA ILE A 163 10.05 0.98 -10.13
C ILE A 163 9.57 2.41 -10.44
N GLY A 164 8.40 2.80 -9.91
CA GLY A 164 7.76 4.08 -10.18
C GLY A 164 7.36 4.80 -8.91
N THR A 165 6.29 5.58 -8.99
CA THR A 165 5.75 6.30 -7.84
C THR A 165 5.10 5.34 -6.82
N PHE A 166 5.13 5.73 -5.54
CA PHE A 166 4.37 5.09 -4.48
C PHE A 166 3.41 6.13 -3.89
N SER A 167 2.11 5.86 -3.97
CA SER A 167 1.05 6.74 -3.46
C SER A 167 0.35 6.05 -2.29
N VAL A 168 0.27 6.73 -1.15
CA VAL A 168 -0.46 6.28 0.02
C VAL A 168 -1.66 7.18 0.21
N VAL A 169 -2.86 6.62 0.13
CA VAL A 169 -4.08 7.33 0.52
C VAL A 169 -4.27 7.14 2.03
N GLY A 170 -4.35 8.24 2.77
CA GLY A 170 -4.47 8.22 4.23
C GLY A 170 -3.14 8.36 4.94
N THR A 171 -2.89 7.52 5.95
CA THR A 171 -1.71 7.64 6.82
C THR A 171 -0.61 6.65 6.42
N SER A 172 0.59 7.15 6.18
CA SER A 172 1.80 6.33 6.24
C SER A 172 2.39 6.45 7.64
N SER A 173 2.66 5.32 8.29
CA SER A 173 3.25 5.27 9.62
C SER A 173 4.44 4.33 9.65
N GLY A 174 5.38 4.63 10.53
CA GLY A 174 6.62 3.87 10.68
C GLY A 174 7.52 4.56 11.69
N ARG A 175 8.62 3.90 12.05
CA ARG A 175 9.61 4.49 12.96
C ARG A 175 10.36 5.66 12.30
N ILE A 176 10.62 5.59 10.99
CA ILE A 176 11.37 6.58 10.21
C ILE A 176 10.76 6.69 8.81
N LEU A 177 10.48 7.91 8.36
CA LEU A 177 10.31 8.24 6.94
C LEU A 177 11.60 8.92 6.47
N HIS A 178 12.30 8.29 5.53
CA HIS A 178 13.55 8.82 4.99
C HIS A 178 13.36 9.15 3.50
N ALA A 179 13.44 10.43 3.17
CA ALA A 179 13.55 10.91 1.80
C ALA A 179 15.03 11.20 1.49
N GLN A 180 15.60 10.53 0.49
CA GLN A 180 17.02 10.65 0.18
C GLN A 180 17.38 11.99 -0.45
N ASP A 181 16.49 12.49 -1.32
CA ASP A 181 16.72 13.72 -2.07
C ASP A 181 15.85 14.87 -1.53
N GLU A 182 14.52 14.68 -1.48
CA GLU A 182 13.61 15.75 -1.10
C GLU A 182 12.31 15.24 -0.45
N LEU A 183 11.83 15.95 0.58
CA LEU A 183 10.47 15.84 1.11
C LEU A 183 9.70 17.12 0.77
N ARG A 184 8.83 17.05 -0.24
CA ARG A 184 7.94 18.17 -0.62
C ARG A 184 6.56 17.98 0.00
N SER A 185 6.07 19.02 0.68
CA SER A 185 4.67 19.12 1.11
C SER A 185 4.00 20.30 0.44
N SER A 186 2.83 20.09 -0.17
CA SER A 186 1.97 21.17 -0.66
C SER A 186 0.97 21.66 0.39
N GLY A 187 0.87 20.97 1.52
CA GLY A 187 0.07 21.36 2.68
C GLY A 187 0.95 21.63 3.90
N SER A 188 0.33 21.69 5.07
CA SER A 188 1.06 21.87 6.33
C SER A 188 1.96 20.67 6.64
N LEU A 189 3.23 20.95 6.97
CA LEU A 189 4.10 20.00 7.66
C LEU A 189 4.04 20.30 9.16
N ILE A 190 3.50 19.36 9.94
CA ILE A 190 3.40 19.49 11.40
C ILE A 190 4.40 18.54 12.05
N VAL A 191 5.28 19.09 12.88
CA VAL A 191 6.21 18.31 13.71
C VAL A 191 5.72 18.38 15.15
N GLY A 192 5.20 17.26 15.66
CA GLY A 192 4.57 17.23 17.00
C GLY A 192 5.56 17.32 18.17
N THR A 193 6.85 17.15 17.91
CA THR A 193 7.92 17.24 18.91
C THR A 193 9.01 18.19 18.43
N THR A 194 10.22 17.69 18.17
CA THR A 194 11.39 18.48 17.81
C THR A 194 11.69 18.36 16.32
N ALA A 195 11.90 19.50 15.65
CA ALA A 195 12.54 19.55 14.34
C ALA A 195 14.03 19.90 14.51
N THR A 196 14.92 19.13 13.92
CA THR A 196 16.35 19.45 13.83
C THR A 196 16.69 19.78 12.40
N LEU A 197 17.20 21.00 12.17
CA LEU A 197 17.59 21.50 10.87
C LEU A 197 19.08 21.85 10.93
N ASN A 198 19.91 21.01 10.31
CA ASN A 198 21.37 21.22 10.29
C ASN A 198 21.81 22.25 9.25
N GLY A 199 20.97 22.50 8.24
CA GLY A 199 21.19 23.50 7.20
C GLY A 199 20.46 24.80 7.47
N ALA A 200 20.53 25.71 6.50
CA ALA A 200 19.76 26.95 6.54
C ALA A 200 18.25 26.66 6.47
N LEU A 201 17.49 27.50 7.17
CA LEU A 201 16.05 27.54 7.10
C LEU A 201 15.64 28.75 6.24
N ASP A 202 15.27 28.49 4.99
CA ASP A 202 14.77 29.51 4.07
C ASP A 202 13.25 29.62 4.22
N HIS A 203 12.82 30.77 4.77
CA HIS A 203 11.41 31.11 4.91
C HIS A 203 11.07 32.27 3.98
N ASN A 204 10.50 31.94 2.82
CA ASN A 204 9.97 32.92 1.86
C ASN A 204 8.53 33.38 2.19
N GLY A 205 7.95 32.87 3.28
CA GLY A 205 6.64 33.29 3.77
C GLY A 205 6.66 34.71 4.34
N THR A 206 5.47 35.33 4.44
CA THR A 206 5.33 36.69 4.99
C THR A 206 5.27 36.71 6.51
N THR A 207 4.95 35.59 7.15
CA THR A 207 4.82 35.48 8.61
C THR A 207 5.75 34.42 9.19
N VAL A 208 6.22 34.66 10.42
CA VAL A 208 6.93 33.68 11.25
C VAL A 208 6.44 33.83 12.69
N GLY A 209 6.44 32.74 13.44
CA GLY A 209 6.08 32.74 14.86
C GLY A 209 6.94 31.74 15.61
N PHE A 210 7.41 32.13 16.79
CA PHE A 210 8.21 31.30 17.67
C PHE A 210 7.52 31.16 19.04
N PHE A 211 7.83 30.10 19.78
CA PHE A 211 7.34 29.88 21.16
C PHE A 211 5.80 29.91 21.34
N GLY A 212 5.05 29.52 20.32
CA GLY A 212 3.59 29.42 20.38
C GLY A 212 2.85 30.76 20.27
N VAL A 213 3.55 31.86 19.97
CA VAL A 213 2.90 33.11 19.58
C VAL A 213 2.26 32.96 18.20
N THR A 214 1.15 33.67 17.97
CA THR A 214 0.53 33.73 16.64
C THR A 214 1.55 34.27 15.63
N PRO A 215 1.84 33.58 14.51
CA PRO A 215 2.78 34.07 13.52
C PRO A 215 2.42 35.47 13.02
N ALA A 216 3.37 36.40 13.09
CA ALA A 216 3.19 37.79 12.69
C ALA A 216 3.97 38.09 11.41
N THR A 217 3.55 39.13 10.68
CA THR A 217 4.23 39.57 9.46
C THR A 217 5.64 40.04 9.78
N ARG A 218 6.61 39.70 8.92
CA ARG A 218 7.99 40.12 9.10
C ARG A 218 8.09 41.66 9.10
N PRO A 219 8.66 42.27 10.14
CA PRO A 219 8.83 43.71 10.18
C PRO A 219 9.86 44.23 9.17
N SER A 220 9.85 45.55 8.94
CA SER A 220 10.84 46.22 8.09
C SER A 220 12.25 46.13 8.69
N ALA A 221 13.28 46.08 7.84
CA ALA A 221 14.66 45.99 8.29
C ALA A 221 15.12 47.27 9.03
N TYR A 222 15.74 47.10 10.19
CA TYR A 222 16.40 48.18 10.93
C TYR A 222 17.79 48.48 10.37
N THR A 223 18.16 49.75 10.32
CA THR A 223 19.53 50.19 9.97
C THR A 223 20.28 50.53 11.27
N GLN A 224 21.38 49.84 11.58
CA GLN A 224 22.20 50.12 12.78
C GLN A 224 23.45 50.93 12.43
N THR A 225 23.67 52.04 13.15
CA THR A 225 24.87 52.89 13.00
C THR A 225 25.83 52.81 14.21
N TYR A 226 25.39 52.39 15.41
CA TYR A 226 26.23 52.35 16.63
C TYR A 226 25.89 51.16 17.59
N SER A 227 26.91 50.50 18.21
CA SER A 227 26.87 49.09 18.71
C SER A 227 27.27 48.88 20.20
N THR A 228 26.77 49.63 21.17
CA THR A 228 26.95 49.28 22.60
C THR A 228 25.65 49.40 23.37
N ALA A 229 25.24 48.32 24.06
CA ALA A 229 23.87 48.09 24.50
C ALA A 229 23.59 48.53 25.95
N ASP A 230 22.60 49.39 26.11
CA ASP A 230 21.79 49.54 27.33
C ASP A 230 20.38 48.99 27.04
N LYS A 231 19.73 48.33 28.02
CA LYS A 231 18.44 47.64 27.82
C LYS A 231 17.22 48.49 28.18
N THR A 232 17.45 49.69 28.71
CA THR A 232 16.40 50.66 29.04
C THR A 232 16.91 52.05 28.69
N HIS A 233 16.14 52.80 27.89
CA HIS A 233 16.38 54.22 27.64
C HIS A 233 15.24 55.02 28.28
N GLU A 234 15.53 55.82 29.30
CA GLU A 234 14.54 56.74 29.85
C GLU A 234 14.17 57.82 28.83
N ASN A 235 12.95 58.36 28.91
CA ASN A 235 12.54 59.45 28.02
C ASN A 235 13.47 60.66 28.18
N SER A 236 13.68 61.43 27.10
CA SER A 236 14.51 62.64 27.22
C SER A 236 13.87 63.60 28.21
N THR A 237 14.63 64.03 29.22
CA THR A 237 14.24 65.11 30.13
C THR A 237 14.88 66.43 29.74
N PHE A 238 15.53 66.49 28.57
CA PHE A 238 16.15 67.71 28.08
C PHE A 238 15.09 68.75 27.75
N GLY A 239 15.24 69.95 28.33
CA GLY A 239 14.45 71.11 27.93
C GLY A 239 15.25 71.91 26.90
N ALA A 240 14.59 72.29 25.80
CA ALA A 240 15.23 73.09 24.76
C ALA A 240 15.90 74.32 25.35
N VAL A 241 17.16 74.55 24.97
CA VAL A 241 17.90 75.75 25.36
C VAL A 241 17.48 76.89 24.46
N SER A 242 17.22 78.04 25.07
CA SER A 242 16.77 79.23 24.34
C SER A 242 17.89 79.77 23.45
N GLU A 243 17.58 79.97 22.17
CA GLU A 243 18.47 80.53 21.15
C GLU A 243 18.51 82.07 21.21
N ILE A 244 18.90 82.63 22.37
CA ILE A 244 19.00 84.08 22.53
C ILE A 244 20.32 84.56 21.90
N PRO A 245 20.30 85.54 20.98
CA PRO A 245 21.51 86.05 20.34
C PRO A 245 22.51 86.61 21.36
N ALA A 246 23.75 86.15 21.27
CA ALA A 246 24.86 86.56 22.10
C ALA A 246 25.25 87.99 21.76
N THR A 247 25.30 88.84 22.78
CA THR A 247 25.67 90.25 22.61
C THR A 247 27.17 90.52 22.81
N ASP A 248 27.91 89.60 23.44
CA ASP A 248 29.32 89.79 23.83
C ASP A 248 30.16 88.51 23.63
N ALA A 249 31.22 88.59 22.83
CA ALA A 249 32.15 87.47 22.56
C ALA A 249 33.35 87.41 23.55
N MET A 250 33.69 88.52 24.20
CA MET A 250 34.72 88.61 25.26
C MET A 250 34.03 88.86 26.61
N PRO A 251 34.25 88.04 27.66
CA PRO A 251 35.49 87.30 27.98
C PRO A 251 35.40 85.76 27.91
N PHE A 252 34.33 85.19 27.33
CA PHE A 252 33.98 83.77 27.50
C PHE A 252 34.66 82.79 26.54
N GLY A 253 35.67 83.22 25.79
CA GLY A 253 36.51 82.31 25.00
C GLY A 253 35.97 81.92 23.61
N TYR A 254 34.92 82.59 23.13
CA TYR A 254 34.40 82.42 21.77
C TYR A 254 35.09 83.38 20.80
N ALA A 255 35.29 82.96 19.54
CA ALA A 255 35.92 83.80 18.51
C ALA A 255 34.96 84.88 17.98
N SER A 256 33.64 84.68 18.13
CA SER A 256 32.60 85.63 17.73
C SER A 256 31.29 85.36 18.48
N ALA A 257 30.35 86.32 18.42
CA ALA A 257 28.98 86.14 18.92
C ALA A 257 28.22 85.04 18.15
N ALA A 258 28.43 84.94 16.84
CA ALA A 258 27.81 83.91 16.01
C ALA A 258 28.19 82.49 16.46
N GLN A 259 29.45 82.29 16.89
CA GLN A 259 29.89 81.00 17.43
C GLN A 259 29.17 80.66 18.76
N ALA A 260 28.82 81.66 19.57
CA ALA A 260 28.09 81.43 20.81
C ALA A 260 26.61 81.11 20.55
N ASP A 261 26.04 81.62 19.46
CA ASP A 261 24.65 81.37 19.03
C ASP A 261 24.44 79.98 18.45
N GLU A 262 25.48 79.37 17.87
CA GLU A 262 25.41 78.01 17.30
C GLU A 262 25.26 76.91 18.38
N ILE A 263 25.76 77.14 19.60
CA ILE A 263 25.78 76.11 20.66
C ILE A 263 24.37 75.67 21.13
N PRO A 264 23.44 76.57 21.46
CA PRO A 264 22.07 76.19 21.81
C PRO A 264 21.36 75.42 20.70
N VAL A 265 21.62 75.79 19.43
CA VAL A 265 21.05 75.12 18.26
C VAL A 265 21.55 73.68 18.20
N GLU A 266 22.88 73.48 18.22
CA GLU A 266 23.47 72.13 18.19
C GLU A 266 23.03 71.25 19.36
N LEU A 267 22.79 71.86 20.54
CA LEU A 267 22.34 71.13 21.72
C LEU A 267 20.86 70.71 21.63
N ASN A 268 20.01 71.55 21.05
CA ASN A 268 18.61 71.21 20.76
C ASN A 268 18.55 70.08 19.71
N ASP A 269 19.35 70.18 18.65
CA ASP A 269 19.44 69.16 17.61
C ASP A 269 19.88 67.80 18.18
N LEU A 270 20.87 67.79 19.09
CA LEU A 270 21.31 66.58 19.77
C LEU A 270 20.19 65.94 20.62
N ALA A 271 19.34 66.76 21.23
CA ALA A 271 18.24 66.26 22.04
C ALA A 271 17.16 65.57 21.18
N ASP A 272 16.89 66.12 20.00
CA ASP A 272 15.98 65.55 19.02
C ASP A 272 16.52 64.21 18.48
N ASP A 273 17.80 64.16 18.09
CA ASP A 273 18.47 62.92 17.66
C ASP A 273 18.37 61.80 18.72
N VAL A 274 18.55 62.15 20.00
CA VAL A 274 18.41 61.20 21.12
C VAL A 274 16.97 60.72 21.28
N SER A 275 15.98 61.56 21.00
CA SER A 275 14.56 61.19 21.02
C SER A 275 14.23 60.19 19.92
N ASP A 276 14.71 60.42 18.70
CA ASP A 276 14.47 59.55 17.55
C ASP A 276 15.12 58.17 17.72
N LEU A 277 16.33 58.12 18.26
CA LEU A 277 17.00 56.85 18.59
C LEU A 277 16.16 56.01 19.56
N LYS A 278 15.53 56.64 20.55
CA LYS A 278 14.67 55.94 21.52
C LYS A 278 13.44 55.34 20.85
N GLN A 279 12.83 56.06 19.91
CA GLN A 279 11.69 55.55 19.15
C GLN A 279 12.07 54.33 18.28
N LEU A 280 13.24 54.38 17.63
CA LEU A 280 13.76 53.25 16.85
C LEU A 280 13.96 52.00 17.71
N VAL A 281 14.52 52.15 18.91
CA VAL A 281 14.72 51.04 19.85
C VAL A 281 13.39 50.43 20.30
N ASN A 282 12.38 51.26 20.60
CA ASN A 282 11.04 50.75 20.93
C ASN A 282 10.44 49.93 19.79
N SER A 283 10.58 50.40 18.55
CA SER A 283 10.13 49.66 17.37
C SER A 283 10.80 48.27 17.28
N ILE A 284 12.11 48.18 17.53
CA ILE A 284 12.84 46.89 17.54
C ILE A 284 12.28 45.96 18.62
N ILE A 285 12.01 46.49 19.81
CA ILE A 285 11.46 45.72 20.93
C ILE A 285 10.07 45.19 20.56
N ASP A 286 9.21 46.04 20.01
CA ASP A 286 7.86 45.67 19.59
C ASP A 286 7.89 44.55 18.54
N ASP A 287 8.80 44.64 17.58
CA ASP A 287 9.00 43.63 16.55
C ASP A 287 9.48 42.29 17.10
N LEU A 288 10.46 42.32 18.00
CA LEU A 288 10.96 41.10 18.64
C LEU A 288 9.89 40.46 19.53
N GLN A 289 9.12 41.24 20.28
CA GLN A 289 7.98 40.74 21.06
C GLN A 289 6.90 40.14 20.16
N SER A 290 6.58 40.79 19.04
CA SER A 290 5.62 40.31 18.04
C SER A 290 6.02 38.96 17.44
N LEU A 291 7.31 38.76 17.16
CA LEU A 291 7.85 37.49 16.66
C LEU A 291 8.05 36.43 17.76
N GLY A 292 7.89 36.79 19.03
CA GLY A 292 8.18 35.92 20.18
C GLY A 292 9.67 35.74 20.47
N LEU A 293 10.53 36.59 19.90
CA LEU A 293 11.98 36.57 20.10
C LEU A 293 12.45 37.48 21.24
N GLY A 294 11.62 38.44 21.66
CA GLY A 294 11.83 39.30 22.83
C GLY A 294 10.95 38.87 24.02
N GLN A 295 11.47 39.02 25.24
CA GLN A 295 10.71 38.94 26.49
C GLN A 295 10.52 40.34 27.06
#